data_AF-A0A2V8Q4U7-F1
#
_entry.id   AF-A0A2V8Q4U7-F1
#
_cell.length_a   1.000
_cell.length_b   1.000
_cell.length_c   1.000
_cell.angle_alpha   90.00
_cell.angle_beta   90.00
_cell.angle_gamma   90.00
#
_symmetry.space_group_name_H-M   'P 1'
#
loop_
_entity.id
_entity.type
_entity.pdbx_description
1 polymer ?
#
loop_
_entity_poly.entity_id
_entity_poly.type
_entity_poly.pdbx_seq_one_letter_code
_entity_poly.pdbx_strand_id
1 'polypeptide(L)' 'MFLIVGLGNPGEEYAHTRHNLGFMLLDKLAADAAVSVRRSECRSLVGSGLLENERVKLARPQTFMNLSGEAVS' A
#
# COMPACT_ATOMS: atom_id res chain seq x y z
N MET A 1 13.40 9.75 -3.19
CA MET A 1 12.45 9.10 -2.25
C MET A 1 11.26 8.63 -3.04
N PHE A 2 10.99 7.34 -3.05
CA PHE A 2 9.90 6.76 -3.83
C PHE A 2 8.66 6.57 -2.97
N LEU A 3 7.49 6.78 -3.58
CA LEU A 3 6.20 6.37 -3.04
C LEU A 3 5.70 5.19 -3.88
N ILE A 4 5.52 4.03 -3.25
CA ILE A 4 4.97 2.84 -3.89
C ILE A 4 3.55 2.68 -3.36
N VAL A 5 2.58 2.80 -4.26
CA VAL A 5 1.16 2.67 -3.93
C VAL A 5 0.64 1.34 -4.45
N GLY A 6 0.14 0.50 -3.55
CA GLY A 6 -0.57 -0.71 -3.91
C GLY A 6 -2.04 -0.38 -4.04
N LEU A 7 -2.63 -0.57 -5.21
CA LEU A 7 -4.05 -0.33 -5.46
C LEU A 7 -4.89 -1.59 -5.16
N GLY A 8 -6.11 -1.39 -4.68
CA GLY A 8 -7.01 -2.45 -4.25
C GLY A 8 -8.20 -1.90 -3.46
N ASN A 9 -9.10 -2.80 -3.06
CA ASN A 9 -10.21 -2.52 -2.16
C ASN A 9 -9.90 -3.01 -0.74
N PRO A 10 -10.20 -2.23 0.31
CA PRO A 10 -10.13 -2.70 1.69
C PRO A 10 -11.27 -3.68 2.01
N GLY A 11 -11.02 -4.66 2.87
CA GLY A 11 -11.99 -5.69 3.27
C GLY A 11 -11.50 -7.10 2.98
N GLU A 12 -11.85 -8.06 3.84
CA GLU A 12 -11.43 -9.47 3.68
C GLU A 12 -12.04 -10.10 2.42
N GLU A 13 -13.26 -9.69 2.03
CA GLU A 13 -13.93 -10.19 0.84
C GLU A 13 -13.15 -9.89 -0.47
N TYR A 14 -12.27 -8.89 -0.45
CA TYR A 14 -11.48 -8.48 -1.62
C TYR A 14 -10.05 -9.05 -1.63
N ALA A 15 -9.60 -9.65 -0.53
CA ALA A 15 -8.21 -10.02 -0.29
C ALA A 15 -7.57 -10.88 -1.38
N HIS A 16 -8.35 -11.74 -2.05
CA HIS A 16 -7.86 -12.67 -3.08
C HIS A 16 -8.45 -12.39 -4.48
N THR A 17 -8.91 -11.17 -4.73
CA THR A 17 -9.37 -10.77 -6.06
C THR A 17 -8.21 -10.32 -6.94
N ARG A 18 -8.33 -10.49 -8.27
CA ARG A 18 -7.35 -9.94 -9.23
C ARG A 18 -7.17 -8.42 -9.09
N HIS A 19 -8.21 -7.75 -8.61
CA HIS A 19 -8.23 -6.30 -8.38
C HIS A 19 -7.36 -5.86 -7.20
N ASN A 20 -7.07 -6.76 -6.26
CA ASN A 20 -6.23 -6.52 -5.09
C ASN A 20 -4.78 -6.96 -5.28
N LEU A 21 -4.36 -7.28 -6.52
CA LEU A 21 -2.97 -7.68 -6.79
C LEU A 21 -1.97 -6.60 -6.34
N GLY A 22 -2.34 -5.32 -6.44
CA GLY A 22 -1.52 -4.21 -5.95
C GLY A 22 -1.31 -4.24 -4.43
N PHE A 23 -2.35 -4.57 -3.64
CA PHE A 23 -2.20 -4.76 -2.19
C PHE A 23 -1.32 -5.96 -1.87
N MET A 24 -1.49 -7.08 -2.58
CA MET A 24 -0.68 -8.29 -2.38
C MET A 24 0.81 -8.05 -2.69
N LEU A 25 1.10 -7.33 -3.77
CA LEU A 25 2.47 -6.92 -4.10
C LEU A 25 3.05 -6.02 -3.02
N LEU A 26 2.26 -5.07 -2.51
CA LEU A 26 2.70 -4.18 -1.45
C LEU A 26 2.97 -4.92 -0.14
N ASP A 27 2.18 -5.94 0.21
CA ASP A 27 2.46 -6.83 1.34
C ASP A 27 3.79 -7.56 1.19
N LYS A 28 4.07 -8.10 -0.01
CA LYS A 28 5.34 -8.77 -0.30
C LYS A 28 6.53 -7.81 -0.17
N LEU A 29 6.43 -6.62 -0.73
CA LEU A 29 7.47 -5.59 -0.63
C LEU A 29 7.67 -5.11 0.82
N ALA A 30 6.59 -4.95 1.57
CA ALA A 30 6.66 -4.58 2.98
C ALA A 30 7.38 -5.66 3.80
N ALA A 31 7.09 -6.94 3.54
CA ALA A 31 7.78 -8.06 4.18
C ALA A 31 9.28 -8.08 3.83
N ASP A 32 9.63 -7.93 2.56
CA ASP A 32 11.02 -7.92 2.10
C ASP A 32 11.83 -6.74 2.66
N ALA A 33 11.19 -5.59 2.84
CA ALA A 33 11.79 -4.38 3.42
C ALA A 33 11.70 -4.31 4.96
N ALA A 34 11.12 -5.33 5.63
CA ALA A 34 10.81 -5.33 7.06
C ALA A 34 10.02 -4.08 7.52
N VAL A 35 9.10 -3.60 6.69
CA VAL A 35 8.26 -2.41 6.92
C VAL A 35 6.88 -2.80 7.42
N SER A 36 6.42 -2.15 8.49
CA SER A 36 5.04 -2.26 8.96
C SER A 36 4.16 -1.17 8.33
N VAL A 37 3.23 -1.54 7.45
CA VAL A 37 2.25 -0.63 6.81
C VAL A 37 0.99 -0.51 7.66
N ARG A 38 1.07 0.25 8.76
CA ARG A 38 -0.02 0.36 9.76
C ARG A 38 -0.39 1.78 10.13
N ARG A 39 0.44 2.77 9.79
CA ARG A 39 0.17 4.17 10.16
C ARG A 39 -0.93 4.71 9.26
N SER A 40 -1.99 5.25 9.83
CA SER A 40 -3.04 5.91 9.04
C SER A 40 -2.60 7.31 8.64
N GLU A 41 -2.62 7.62 7.35
CA GLU A 41 -2.28 8.93 6.79
C GLU A 41 -2.91 9.07 5.40
N CYS A 42 -3.45 10.25 5.05
CA CYS A 42 -4.07 10.51 3.74
C CYS A 42 -5.05 9.41 3.28
N ARG A 43 -5.90 8.94 4.20
CA ARG A 43 -6.87 7.84 3.95
C ARG A 43 -6.22 6.56 3.43
N SER A 44 -4.96 6.34 3.79
CA SER A 44 -4.16 5.17 3.47
C SER A 44 -3.52 4.61 4.73
N LEU A 45 -3.21 3.31 4.70
CA LEU A 45 -2.21 2.73 5.60
C LEU A 45 -0.84 2.92 4.96
N VAL A 46 0.09 3.49 5.71
CA VAL A 46 1.44 3.78 5.23
C VAL A 46 2.50 3.15 6.13
N GLY A 47 3.66 2.90 5.53
CA GLY A 47 4.89 2.50 6.20
C GLY A 47 6.09 2.99 5.41
N SER A 48 7.21 3.25 6.07
CA SER A 48 8.44 3.69 5.41
C SER A 48 9.59 2.76 5.78
N GLY A 49 10.50 2.53 4.84
CA GLY A 49 11.69 1.74 5.07
C GLY A 49 12.72 1.89 3.98
N LEU A 50 13.62 0.92 3.92
CA LEU A 50 14.66 0.82 2.90
C LEU A 50 14.40 -0.41 2.04
N LEU A 51 14.38 -0.22 0.72
CA LEU A 51 14.38 -1.30 -0.25
C LEU A 51 15.63 -1.11 -1.10
N GLU A 52 16.54 -2.09 -1.10
CA GLU A 52 17.81 -2.00 -1.84
C GLU A 52 18.61 -0.70 -1.57
N ASN A 53 18.69 -0.29 -0.30
CA ASN A 53 19.30 0.98 0.16
C ASN A 53 18.57 2.28 -0.28
N GLU A 54 17.44 2.19 -0.99
CA GLU A 54 16.63 3.34 -1.34
C GLU A 54 15.51 3.57 -0.33
N ARG A 55 15.31 4.83 0.05
CA ARG A 55 14.21 5.22 0.95
C ARG A 55 12.89 5.15 0.19
N VAL A 56 12.01 4.27 0.66
CA VAL A 56 10.67 4.06 0.10
C VAL A 56 9.59 4.31 1.15
N LYS A 57 8.47 4.87 0.70
CA LYS A 57 7.21 4.93 1.42
C LYS A 57 6.22 4.01 0.72
N LEU A 58 5.66 3.06 1.45
CA LEU A 58 4.60 2.17 0.98
C LEU A 58 3.26 2.74 1.41
N ALA A 59 2.28 2.78 0.50
CA ALA A 59 0.93 3.25 0.78
C ALA A 59 -0.14 2.30 0.26
N ARG A 60 -1.09 1.97 1.12
CA ARG A 60 -2.29 1.18 0.83
C ARG A 60 -3.54 2.04 1.05
N PRO A 61 -4.14 2.62 0.00
CA PRO A 61 -5.39 3.38 0.11
C PRO A 61 -6.49 2.58 0.82
N GLN A 62 -7.30 3.26 1.61
CA GLN A 62 -8.47 2.69 2.30
C GLN A 62 -9.78 3.29 1.76
N THR A 63 -9.72 3.91 0.57
CA THR A 63 -10.82 4.68 -0.04
C THR A 63 -11.64 3.88 -1.07
N PHE A 64 -11.36 2.59 -1.27
CA PHE A 64 -11.78 1.78 -2.43
C PHE A 64 -11.16 2.24 -3.76
N MET A 65 -11.07 1.32 -4.72
CA MET A 65 -10.29 1.51 -5.96
C MET A 65 -10.70 2.79 -6.71
N ASN A 66 -12.00 3.03 -6.85
CA ASN A 66 -12.56 4.16 -7.59
C ASN A 66 -12.22 5.54 -6.97
N LEU A 67 -11.87 5.59 -5.68
CA LEU A 67 -11.50 6.83 -4.98
C LEU A 67 -10.02 6.82 -4.55
N SER A 68 -9.18 5.98 -5.17
CA SER A 68 -7.75 5.91 -4.88
C SER A 68 -7.04 7.25 -5.12
N GLY A 69 -7.54 8.07 -6.05
CA GLY A 69 -7.01 9.39 -6.34
C GLY A 69 -7.05 10.34 -5.13
N GLU A 70 -8.09 10.25 -4.29
CA GLU A 70 -8.24 11.08 -3.09
C GLU A 70 -7.24 10.73 -1.97
N ALA A 71 -6.61 9.56 -2.07
CA ALA A 71 -5.61 9.10 -1.12
C ALA A 71 -4.17 9.40 -1.56
N VAL A 72 -3.97 9.67 -2.86
CA VAL A 72 -2.65 9.84 -3.49
C VAL A 72 -2.38 11.29 -3.91
N SER A 73 -3.42 12.08 -4.21
CA SER A 73 -3.32 13.49 -4.62
C SER A 73 -2.79 14.42 -3.55
#